data_AF-A0A351MIQ2-F1
#
_entry.id   AF-A0A351MIQ2-F1
#
_cell.length_a   1.000
_cell.length_b   1.000
_cell.length_c   1.000
_cell.angle_alpha   90.00
_cell.angle_beta   90.00
_cell.angle_gamma   90.00
#
_symmetry.space_group_name_H-M   'P 1'
#
loop_
_entity.id
_entity.type
_entity.pdbx_description
1 polymer ?
#
loop_
_entity_poly.entity_id
_entity_poly.type
_entity_poly.pdbx_seq_one_letter_code
_entity_poly.pdbx_strand_id
1 'polypeptide(L)'
;GWARGQAVPTTLYTFAPAPSGAVSISLNGEQVVPEERDGYARLTRTWQAGDVVELDLPMPVRRVQANAAVEADEGLVALQRGPLVYCLEGVDNPEARYVMLPPEAELTPLAQPRLLGGVTVLRGELPVTTADGGHDLVPVTAVPYYAWDNREPGTMTVWLPVDEQHAPARPVPTPANEAEASSSHLWHLDSHEALADGELPANSRDHSIPRFTWWDRRGSVEGG
;
A
#
# COMPACT_ATOMS: atom_id res chain seq x y z
N GLY A 1 -17.54 -1.82 -9.04
CA GLY A 1 -16.64 -2.58 -8.14
C GLY A 1 -15.58 -3.28 -8.98
N TRP A 2 -14.51 -3.78 -8.37
CA TRP A 2 -13.28 -4.16 -9.08
C TRP A 2 -13.49 -5.13 -10.27
N ALA A 3 -14.43 -6.07 -10.14
CA ALA A 3 -14.79 -7.03 -11.20
C ALA A 3 -15.36 -6.36 -12.46
N ARG A 4 -15.96 -5.16 -12.33
CA ARG A 4 -16.47 -4.33 -13.44
C ARG A 4 -15.44 -3.31 -13.93
N GLY A 5 -14.17 -3.44 -13.55
CA GLY A 5 -13.13 -2.47 -13.92
C GLY A 5 -13.28 -1.11 -13.22
N GLN A 6 -13.94 -1.05 -12.08
CA GLN A 6 -14.12 0.18 -11.30
C GLN A 6 -13.53 0.01 -9.90
N ALA A 7 -12.65 0.92 -9.46
CA ALA A 7 -12.14 0.90 -8.08
C ALA A 7 -13.29 1.13 -7.09
N VAL A 8 -14.08 2.19 -7.32
CA VAL A 8 -15.32 2.51 -6.60
C VAL A 8 -16.42 2.90 -7.60
N PRO A 9 -17.72 2.83 -7.25
CA PRO A 9 -18.81 3.24 -8.14
C PRO A 9 -18.98 4.77 -8.23
N THR A 10 -17.88 5.53 -8.12
CA THR A 10 -17.81 6.99 -8.21
C THR A 10 -16.51 7.40 -8.90
N THR A 11 -16.28 8.70 -9.10
CA THR A 11 -15.04 9.25 -9.68
C THR A 11 -13.99 9.59 -8.61
N LEU A 12 -14.20 9.18 -7.35
CA LEU A 12 -13.27 9.49 -6.26
C LEU A 12 -11.97 8.68 -6.40
N TYR A 13 -12.04 7.45 -6.93
CA TYR A 13 -10.88 6.61 -7.19
C TYR A 13 -11.01 5.89 -8.53
N THR A 14 -9.92 5.84 -9.29
CA THR A 14 -9.87 5.21 -10.62
C THR A 14 -8.67 4.29 -10.77
N PHE A 15 -8.78 3.28 -11.62
CA PHE A 15 -7.62 2.46 -11.97
C PHE A 15 -6.74 3.18 -13.01
N ALA A 16 -5.42 3.13 -12.79
CA ALA A 16 -4.42 3.69 -13.71
C ALA A 16 -3.35 2.63 -14.04
N PRO A 17 -3.17 2.23 -15.31
CA PRO A 17 -4.03 2.53 -16.46
C PRO A 17 -5.43 1.92 -16.32
N ALA A 18 -6.32 2.26 -17.26
CA ALA A 18 -7.65 1.65 -17.34
C ALA A 18 -7.52 0.12 -17.37
N PRO A 19 -8.40 -0.61 -16.65
CA PRO A 19 -8.22 -2.04 -16.45
C PRO A 19 -8.40 -2.82 -17.74
N SER A 20 -7.55 -3.82 -17.93
CA SER A 20 -7.68 -4.85 -18.95
C SER A 20 -8.16 -6.17 -18.32
N GLY A 21 -8.81 -7.01 -19.14
CA GLY A 21 -9.41 -8.28 -18.71
C GLY A 21 -10.91 -8.16 -18.47
N ALA A 22 -11.67 -9.10 -19.04
CA ALA A 22 -13.11 -9.18 -18.92
C ALA A 22 -13.50 -10.32 -17.98
N VAL A 23 -14.47 -10.07 -17.11
CA VAL A 23 -15.15 -11.15 -16.38
C VAL A 23 -15.90 -12.01 -17.38
N SER A 24 -15.79 -13.33 -17.22
CA SER A 24 -16.56 -14.27 -18.03
C SER A 24 -17.31 -15.27 -17.16
N ILE A 25 -18.47 -15.70 -17.66
CA ILE A 25 -19.30 -16.72 -17.02
C ILE A 25 -19.47 -17.84 -18.02
N SER A 26 -19.27 -19.07 -17.56
CA SER A 26 -19.55 -20.28 -18.33
C SER A 26 -20.60 -21.11 -17.62
N LEU A 27 -21.47 -21.75 -18.39
CA LEU A 27 -22.48 -22.67 -17.91
C LEU A 27 -22.23 -24.01 -18.59
N ASN A 28 -21.92 -25.04 -17.80
CA ASN A 28 -21.56 -26.37 -18.30
C ASN A 28 -20.42 -26.34 -19.34
N GLY A 29 -19.42 -25.48 -19.14
CA GLY A 29 -18.27 -25.30 -20.03
C GLY A 29 -18.51 -24.38 -21.23
N GLU A 30 -19.73 -23.91 -21.47
CA GLU A 30 -20.03 -22.97 -22.55
C GLU A 30 -20.13 -21.53 -22.03
N GLN A 31 -19.41 -20.60 -22.66
CA GLN A 31 -19.44 -19.19 -22.27
C GLN A 31 -20.82 -18.58 -22.53
N VAL A 32 -21.36 -17.87 -21.55
CA VAL A 32 -22.67 -17.20 -21.61
C VAL A 32 -22.53 -15.71 -21.28
N VAL A 33 -23.43 -14.91 -21.87
CA VAL A 33 -23.56 -13.48 -21.58
C VAL A 33 -24.85 -13.28 -20.77
N PRO A 34 -24.76 -13.13 -19.43
CA PRO A 34 -25.93 -12.95 -18.58
C PRO A 34 -26.56 -11.56 -18.79
N GLU A 35 -27.85 -11.44 -18.44
CA GLU A 35 -28.46 -10.12 -18.30
C GLU A 35 -27.91 -9.46 -17.03
N GLU A 36 -27.29 -8.27 -17.16
CA GLU A 36 -26.88 -7.48 -16.01
C GLU A 36 -28.03 -6.64 -15.47
N ARG A 37 -28.29 -6.74 -14.17
CA ARG A 37 -29.30 -5.92 -13.48
C ARG A 37 -28.82 -5.56 -12.08
N ASP A 38 -28.79 -4.25 -11.79
CA ASP A 38 -28.46 -3.71 -10.46
C ASP A 38 -27.12 -4.23 -9.88
N GLY A 39 -26.15 -4.52 -10.76
CA GLY A 39 -24.85 -5.06 -10.38
C GLY A 39 -24.77 -6.59 -10.25
N TYR A 40 -25.84 -7.31 -10.61
CA TYR A 40 -25.91 -8.77 -10.64
C TYR A 40 -25.96 -9.30 -12.08
N ALA A 41 -25.25 -10.41 -12.33
CA ALA A 41 -25.42 -11.22 -13.52
C ALA A 41 -26.57 -12.21 -13.32
N ARG A 42 -27.64 -12.10 -14.11
CA ARG A 42 -28.83 -12.95 -14.01
C ARG A 42 -28.83 -14.05 -15.07
N LEU A 43 -28.85 -15.30 -14.62
CA LEU A 43 -29.04 -16.49 -15.45
C LEU A 43 -30.45 -17.05 -15.21
N THR A 44 -31.37 -16.83 -16.15
CA THR A 44 -32.75 -17.32 -16.08
C THR A 44 -32.93 -18.55 -16.95
N ARG A 45 -33.04 -19.73 -16.33
CA ARG A 45 -33.25 -21.02 -17.00
C ARG A 45 -33.88 -22.06 -16.07
N THR A 46 -34.23 -23.22 -16.62
CA THR A 46 -34.52 -24.42 -15.82
C THR A 46 -33.21 -25.10 -15.42
N TRP A 47 -32.98 -25.20 -14.11
CA TRP A 47 -31.82 -25.85 -13.53
C TRP A 47 -32.04 -27.34 -13.32
N GLN A 48 -30.99 -28.13 -13.49
CA GLN A 48 -30.98 -29.56 -13.28
C GLN A 48 -29.80 -29.95 -12.38
N ALA A 49 -29.93 -31.08 -11.67
CA ALA A 49 -28.84 -31.61 -10.88
C ALA A 49 -27.61 -31.86 -11.77
N GLY A 50 -26.46 -31.30 -11.39
CA GLY A 50 -25.23 -31.39 -12.17
C GLY A 50 -24.93 -30.20 -13.08
N ASP A 51 -25.83 -29.21 -13.20
CA ASP A 51 -25.48 -27.94 -13.83
C ASP A 51 -24.34 -27.23 -13.05
N VAL A 52 -23.34 -26.72 -13.76
CA VAL A 52 -22.17 -26.02 -13.20
C VAL A 52 -22.08 -24.62 -13.77
N VAL A 53 -21.96 -23.62 -12.90
CA VAL A 53 -21.62 -22.24 -13.28
C VAL A 53 -20.17 -22.00 -12.90
N GLU A 54 -19.37 -21.58 -13.87
CA GLU A 54 -17.98 -21.19 -13.68
C GLU A 54 -17.85 -19.69 -13.90
N LEU A 55 -17.08 -19.04 -13.04
CA LEU A 55 -16.84 -17.60 -13.09
C LEU A 55 -15.35 -17.37 -13.14
N ASP A 56 -14.89 -16.75 -14.23
CA ASP A 56 -13.52 -16.25 -14.34
C ASP A 56 -13.51 -14.76 -13.96
N LEU A 57 -12.81 -14.45 -12.86
CA LEU A 57 -12.59 -13.08 -12.38
C LEU A 57 -11.10 -12.76 -12.44
N PRO A 58 -10.61 -12.12 -13.52
CA PRO A 58 -9.22 -11.72 -13.59
C PRO A 58 -8.84 -10.80 -12.43
N MET A 59 -7.80 -11.17 -11.67
CA MET A 59 -7.25 -10.38 -10.57
C MET A 59 -5.83 -9.91 -10.88
N PRO A 60 -5.63 -9.01 -11.86
CA PRO A 60 -4.33 -8.39 -12.08
C PRO A 60 -3.97 -7.47 -10.91
N VAL A 61 -2.69 -7.15 -10.77
CA VAL A 61 -2.24 -6.05 -9.92
C VAL A 61 -2.62 -4.75 -10.61
N ARG A 62 -3.33 -3.89 -9.89
CA ARG A 62 -3.84 -2.60 -10.36
C ARG A 62 -3.32 -1.50 -9.47
N ARG A 63 -3.16 -0.31 -10.03
CA ARG A 63 -2.95 0.92 -9.26
C ARG A 63 -4.26 1.67 -9.16
N VAL A 64 -4.55 2.18 -7.98
CA VAL A 64 -5.70 3.03 -7.68
C VAL A 64 -5.16 4.44 -7.47
N GLN A 65 -5.69 5.39 -8.23
CA GLN A 65 -5.39 6.80 -8.10
C GLN A 65 -6.59 7.53 -7.53
N ALA A 66 -6.36 8.47 -6.62
CA ALA A 66 -7.39 9.37 -6.14
C ALA A 66 -7.78 10.42 -7.19
N ASN A 67 -8.95 11.01 -7.01
CA ASN A 67 -9.35 12.19 -7.75
C ASN A 67 -8.38 13.34 -7.45
N ALA A 68 -8.01 14.14 -8.46
CA ALA A 68 -7.11 15.28 -8.30
C ALA A 68 -7.59 16.34 -7.29
N ALA A 69 -8.89 16.36 -6.94
CA ALA A 69 -9.42 17.21 -5.87
C ALA A 69 -9.02 16.76 -4.45
N VAL A 70 -8.41 15.58 -4.31
CA VAL A 70 -7.86 15.07 -3.04
C VAL A 70 -6.38 15.44 -3.00
N GLU A 71 -6.08 16.66 -2.56
CA GLU A 71 -4.71 17.21 -2.53
C GLU A 71 -3.72 16.33 -1.76
N ALA A 72 -4.18 15.66 -0.70
CA ALA A 72 -3.35 14.76 0.11
C ALA A 72 -2.85 13.51 -0.65
N ASP A 73 -3.52 13.13 -1.74
CA ASP A 73 -3.20 11.94 -2.54
C ASP A 73 -2.65 12.32 -3.94
N GLU A 74 -2.31 13.59 -4.16
CA GLU A 74 -1.70 14.04 -5.42
C GLU A 74 -0.34 13.36 -5.64
N GLY A 75 -0.13 12.83 -6.85
CA GLY A 75 1.07 12.06 -7.17
C GLY A 75 1.21 10.73 -6.44
N LEU A 76 0.16 10.25 -5.75
CA LEU A 76 0.17 8.97 -5.05
C LEU A 76 -0.72 7.92 -5.72
N VAL A 77 -0.33 6.66 -5.58
CA VAL A 77 -1.12 5.50 -6.00
C VAL A 77 -1.14 4.41 -4.94
N ALA A 78 -2.27 3.71 -4.82
CA ALA A 78 -2.39 2.53 -3.99
C ALA A 78 -2.40 1.25 -4.85
N LEU A 79 -1.86 0.16 -4.32
CA LEU A 79 -1.88 -1.15 -4.97
C LEU A 79 -3.15 -1.92 -4.63
N GLN A 80 -3.79 -2.50 -5.64
CA GLN A 80 -4.99 -3.33 -5.47
C GLN A 80 -4.89 -4.61 -6.31
N ARG A 81 -5.27 -5.76 -5.75
CA ARG A 81 -5.46 -7.00 -6.51
C ARG A 81 -6.80 -7.64 -6.13
N GLY A 82 -7.69 -7.76 -7.11
CA GLY A 82 -9.06 -8.20 -6.86
C GLY A 82 -9.77 -7.25 -5.87
N PRO A 83 -10.38 -7.74 -4.79
CA PRO A 83 -11.02 -6.90 -3.77
C PRO A 83 -10.05 -6.32 -2.73
N LEU A 84 -8.76 -6.69 -2.76
CA LEU A 84 -7.81 -6.39 -1.69
C LEU A 84 -6.92 -5.21 -2.05
N VAL A 85 -6.86 -4.22 -1.16
CA VAL A 85 -5.84 -3.16 -1.15
C VAL A 85 -4.59 -3.67 -0.41
N TYR A 86 -3.42 -3.22 -0.86
CA TYR A 86 -2.11 -3.64 -0.35
C TYR A 86 -1.38 -2.48 0.32
N CYS A 87 -0.43 -2.82 1.19
CA CYS A 87 0.46 -1.88 1.86
C CYS A 87 1.89 -2.43 1.93
N LEU A 88 2.85 -1.53 2.12
CA LEU A 88 4.22 -1.88 2.50
C LEU A 88 4.36 -1.73 4.01
N GLU A 89 4.81 -2.78 4.68
CA GLU A 89 5.16 -2.76 6.12
C GLU A 89 6.69 -2.70 6.28
N GLY A 90 7.16 -1.94 7.28
CA GLY A 90 8.59 -1.73 7.56
C GLY A 90 9.37 -3.03 7.81
N VAL A 91 8.74 -4.02 8.44
CA VAL A 91 9.34 -5.34 8.70
C VAL A 91 9.76 -6.08 7.42
N ASP A 92 9.07 -5.84 6.30
CA ASP A 92 9.44 -6.38 4.99
C ASP A 92 10.19 -5.37 4.12
N ASN A 93 10.04 -4.07 4.42
CA ASN A 93 10.46 -2.96 3.58
C ASN A 93 11.04 -1.83 4.47
N PRO A 94 12.29 -1.93 4.95
CA PRO A 94 12.90 -0.90 5.81
C PRO A 94 12.92 0.49 5.17
N GLU A 95 12.92 0.56 3.84
CA GLU A 95 12.91 1.80 3.06
C GLU A 95 11.51 2.22 2.57
N ALA A 96 10.42 1.62 3.10
CA ALA A 96 9.04 1.85 2.64
C ALA A 96 8.63 3.32 2.53
N ARG A 97 9.22 4.21 3.33
CA ARG A 97 8.93 5.65 3.32
C ARG A 97 9.52 6.41 2.13
N TYR A 98 10.51 5.84 1.44
CA TYR A 98 11.24 6.49 0.35
C TYR A 98 10.99 5.85 -1.02
N VAL A 99 10.37 4.68 -1.05
CA VAL A 99 10.10 3.98 -2.31
C VAL A 99 9.04 4.74 -3.10
N MET A 100 9.28 4.85 -4.41
CA MET A 100 8.28 5.29 -5.36
C MET A 100 7.81 4.12 -6.23
N LEU A 101 6.59 4.19 -6.74
CA LEU A 101 5.99 3.22 -7.65
C LEU A 101 5.73 3.89 -9.02
N PRO A 102 6.76 3.99 -9.88
CA PRO A 102 6.59 4.51 -11.23
C PRO A 102 5.53 3.74 -12.03
N PRO A 103 4.88 4.37 -13.03
CA PRO A 103 3.87 3.73 -13.85
C PRO A 103 4.30 2.41 -14.51
N GLU A 104 5.58 2.32 -14.90
CA GLU A 104 6.22 1.19 -15.55
C GLU A 104 6.71 0.10 -14.60
N ALA A 105 6.77 0.35 -13.30
CA ALA A 105 7.21 -0.66 -12.35
C ALA A 105 6.25 -1.85 -12.32
N GLU A 106 6.76 -3.08 -12.27
CA GLU A 106 5.92 -4.27 -12.24
C GLU A 106 6.06 -5.00 -10.91
N LEU A 107 4.93 -5.35 -10.32
CA LEU A 107 4.88 -6.19 -9.13
C LEU A 107 4.19 -7.52 -9.45
N THR A 108 4.85 -8.60 -9.05
CA THR A 108 4.39 -9.97 -9.30
C THR A 108 3.64 -10.51 -8.08
N PRO A 109 2.40 -11.02 -8.25
CA PRO A 109 1.67 -11.66 -7.17
C PRO A 109 2.23 -13.05 -6.87
N LEU A 110 2.52 -13.33 -5.60
CA LEU A 110 3.07 -14.60 -5.13
C LEU A 110 2.30 -15.12 -3.93
N ALA A 111 1.82 -16.36 -3.99
CA ALA A 111 1.15 -17.00 -2.88
C ALA A 111 2.16 -17.35 -1.76
N GLN A 112 1.80 -17.02 -0.52
CA GLN A 112 2.57 -17.28 0.69
C GLN A 112 1.67 -17.99 1.73
N PRO A 113 1.47 -19.33 1.60
CA PRO A 113 0.52 -20.08 2.42
C PRO A 113 0.82 -20.09 3.93
N ARG A 114 2.07 -19.77 4.32
CA ARG A 114 2.54 -19.78 5.72
C ARG A 114 2.67 -18.39 6.33
N LEU A 115 2.54 -17.33 5.54
CA LEU A 115 2.61 -15.95 6.02
C LEU A 115 1.19 -15.46 6.30
N LEU A 116 0.96 -14.88 7.49
CA LEU A 116 -0.29 -14.18 7.84
C LEU A 116 -1.56 -15.00 7.57
N GLY A 117 -1.52 -16.31 7.89
CA GLY A 117 -2.65 -17.23 7.68
C GLY A 117 -2.88 -17.65 6.22
N GLY A 118 -1.97 -17.30 5.31
CA GLY A 118 -2.05 -17.63 3.89
C GLY A 118 -2.51 -16.43 3.06
N VAL A 119 -1.55 -15.64 2.59
CA VAL A 119 -1.81 -14.44 1.77
C VAL A 119 -1.17 -14.55 0.40
N THR A 120 -1.62 -13.74 -0.56
CA THR A 120 -0.85 -13.43 -1.76
C THR A 120 -0.16 -12.10 -1.55
N VAL A 121 1.17 -12.08 -1.61
CA VAL A 121 1.98 -10.85 -1.55
C VAL A 121 2.23 -10.32 -2.96
N LEU A 122 2.59 -9.05 -3.09
CA LEU A 122 3.10 -8.47 -4.34
C LEU A 122 4.59 -8.17 -4.17
N ARG A 123 5.44 -8.67 -5.06
CA ARG A 123 6.90 -8.46 -5.00
C ARG A 123 7.45 -7.82 -6.26
N GLY A 124 8.48 -7.02 -6.10
CA GLY A 124 9.26 -6.46 -7.19
C GLY A 124 10.41 -5.63 -6.65
N GLU A 125 11.04 -4.85 -7.51
CA GLU A 125 12.06 -3.89 -7.14
C GLU A 125 11.54 -2.49 -7.47
N LEU A 126 11.62 -1.58 -6.51
CA LEU A 126 11.14 -0.21 -6.65
C LEU A 126 12.28 0.77 -6.44
N PRO A 127 12.29 1.91 -7.14
CA PRO A 127 13.33 2.90 -6.98
C PRO A 127 13.16 3.72 -5.70
N VAL A 128 14.29 4.13 -5.15
CA VAL A 128 14.45 5.08 -4.05
C VAL A 128 15.43 6.14 -4.51
N THR A 129 15.05 7.41 -4.39
CA THR A 129 15.95 8.52 -4.72
C THR A 129 17.05 8.67 -3.66
N THR A 130 18.30 8.70 -4.08
CA THR A 130 19.45 8.89 -3.20
C THR A 130 19.73 10.39 -2.99
N ALA A 131 20.41 10.74 -1.90
CA ALA A 131 20.67 12.15 -1.55
C ALA A 131 21.50 12.93 -2.60
N ASP A 132 22.26 12.24 -3.45
CA ASP A 132 23.02 12.80 -4.57
C ASP A 132 22.21 12.90 -5.87
N GLY A 133 20.90 12.59 -5.83
CA GLY A 133 19.99 12.64 -6.98
C GLY A 133 20.06 11.41 -7.89
N GLY A 134 20.68 10.33 -7.44
CA GLY A 134 20.63 9.02 -8.09
C GLY A 134 19.38 8.23 -7.70
N HIS A 135 19.27 7.00 -8.21
CA HIS A 135 18.23 6.06 -7.83
C HIS A 135 18.81 4.67 -7.58
N ASP A 136 18.49 4.11 -6.42
CA ASP A 136 18.73 2.70 -6.13
C ASP A 136 17.44 1.90 -6.33
N LEU A 137 17.56 0.66 -6.81
CA LEU A 137 16.44 -0.28 -6.82
C LEU A 137 16.48 -1.14 -5.56
N VAL A 138 15.39 -1.14 -4.80
CA VAL A 138 15.27 -1.89 -3.56
C VAL A 138 14.16 -2.94 -3.68
N PRO A 139 14.36 -4.16 -3.16
CA PRO A 139 13.33 -5.18 -3.16
C PRO A 139 12.18 -4.76 -2.26
N VAL A 140 10.94 -4.94 -2.73
CA VAL A 140 9.73 -4.67 -1.96
C VAL A 140 8.83 -5.89 -1.87
N THR A 141 8.12 -6.01 -0.75
CA THR A 141 7.03 -6.97 -0.54
C THR A 141 5.82 -6.23 0.03
N ALA A 142 4.76 -6.14 -0.76
CA ALA A 142 3.47 -5.63 -0.30
C ALA A 142 2.58 -6.77 0.20
N VAL A 143 1.92 -6.55 1.33
CA VAL A 143 0.93 -7.48 1.90
C VAL A 143 -0.47 -6.87 1.87
N PRO A 144 -1.55 -7.69 1.92
CA PRO A 144 -2.90 -7.14 2.04
C PRO A 144 -3.04 -6.25 3.28
N TYR A 145 -3.65 -5.06 3.11
CA TYR A 145 -3.77 -4.05 4.17
C TYR A 145 -4.41 -4.59 5.46
N TYR A 146 -5.40 -5.49 5.34
CA TYR A 146 -6.07 -6.07 6.51
C TYR A 146 -5.14 -6.89 7.42
N ALA A 147 -3.98 -7.31 6.91
CA ALA A 147 -3.04 -8.19 7.61
C ALA A 147 -1.86 -7.45 8.26
N TRP A 148 -1.78 -6.12 8.10
CA TRP A 148 -0.79 -5.27 8.77
C TRP A 148 -0.92 -5.35 10.30
N ASP A 149 0.17 -5.04 11.01
CA ASP A 149 0.24 -4.91 12.47
C ASP A 149 0.00 -6.23 13.23
N ASN A 150 0.28 -7.34 12.54
CA ASN A 150 0.21 -8.70 13.09
C ASN A 150 1.60 -9.33 13.29
N ARG A 151 2.68 -8.54 13.18
CA ARG A 151 4.07 -9.04 13.21
C ARG A 151 4.98 -8.21 14.13
N GLU A 152 5.46 -7.07 13.63
CA GLU A 152 6.38 -6.19 14.35
C GLU A 152 5.89 -4.73 14.22
N PRO A 153 6.04 -3.91 15.27
CA PRO A 153 5.81 -2.48 15.16
C PRO A 153 6.73 -1.85 14.10
N GLY A 154 6.22 -0.92 13.30
CA GLY A 154 7.01 -0.19 12.33
C GLY A 154 6.16 0.62 11.36
N THR A 155 6.82 1.31 10.44
CA THR A 155 6.16 2.15 9.42
C THR A 155 5.25 1.33 8.50
N MET A 156 4.18 1.94 8.03
CA MET A 156 3.30 1.36 7.01
C MET A 156 2.84 2.44 6.04
N THR A 157 2.82 2.13 4.75
CA THR A 157 2.21 2.98 3.74
C THR A 157 1.32 2.21 2.77
N VAL A 158 0.19 2.82 2.41
CA VAL A 158 -0.74 2.36 1.36
C VAL A 158 -0.54 3.16 0.07
N TRP A 159 -0.29 4.46 0.21
CA TRP A 159 -0.17 5.41 -0.88
C TRP A 159 1.31 5.61 -1.20
N LEU A 160 1.70 5.19 -2.40
CA LEU A 160 3.06 5.23 -2.89
C LEU A 160 3.21 6.38 -3.89
N PRO A 161 4.22 7.26 -3.73
CA PRO A 161 4.56 8.27 -4.71
C PRO A 161 4.81 7.65 -6.09
N VAL A 162 4.40 8.30 -7.17
CA VAL A 162 4.68 7.82 -8.54
C VAL A 162 6.00 8.34 -9.11
N ASP A 163 6.59 9.35 -8.48
CA ASP A 163 7.80 10.03 -8.92
C ASP A 163 8.59 10.64 -7.75
N GLU A 164 9.77 11.16 -8.06
CA GLU A 164 10.70 11.77 -7.09
C GLU A 164 10.24 13.12 -6.54
N GLN A 165 9.25 13.78 -7.15
CA GLN A 165 8.71 15.04 -6.63
C GLN A 165 7.82 14.80 -5.41
N HIS A 166 7.17 13.63 -5.38
CA HIS A 166 6.27 13.22 -4.30
C HIS A 166 6.94 12.25 -3.31
N ALA A 167 8.11 11.69 -3.64
CA ALA A 167 8.87 10.80 -2.77
C ALA A 167 10.02 11.54 -2.05
N PRO A 168 10.17 11.41 -0.72
CA PRO A 168 11.33 11.95 -0.04
C PRO A 168 12.59 11.18 -0.45
N ALA A 169 13.69 11.91 -0.68
CA ALA A 169 14.98 11.30 -0.91
C ALA A 169 15.46 10.55 0.35
N ARG A 170 16.10 9.41 0.16
CA ARG A 170 16.73 8.66 1.23
C ARG A 170 17.83 9.53 1.85
N PRO A 171 17.79 9.78 3.17
CA PRO A 171 18.78 10.59 3.85
C PRO A 171 20.15 9.90 3.80
N VAL A 172 21.21 10.70 3.76
CA VAL A 172 22.56 10.19 3.98
C VAL A 172 22.64 9.70 5.42
N PRO A 173 23.11 8.47 5.69
CA PRO A 173 23.36 8.02 7.05
C PRO A 173 24.28 9.01 7.76
N THR A 174 23.79 9.54 8.88
CA THR A 174 24.60 10.34 9.82
C THR A 174 24.68 9.57 11.13
N PRO A 175 25.70 9.81 11.97
CA PRO A 175 25.74 9.20 13.31
C PRO A 175 24.47 9.44 14.15
N ALA A 176 23.71 10.51 13.87
CA ALA A 176 22.42 10.77 14.52
C ALA A 176 21.29 9.90 13.95
N ASN A 177 21.26 9.66 12.63
CA ASN A 177 20.25 8.83 11.99
C ASN A 177 20.49 7.32 12.18
N GLU A 178 21.70 6.92 12.56
CA GLU A 178 22.05 5.54 12.94
C GLU A 178 21.86 5.26 14.44
N ALA A 179 21.56 6.28 15.24
CA ALA A 179 21.42 6.14 16.67
C ALA A 179 20.08 5.47 17.04
N GLU A 180 20.15 4.39 17.83
CA GLU A 180 18.95 3.83 18.47
C GLU A 180 18.60 4.67 19.70
N ALA A 181 17.56 5.50 19.58
CA ALA A 181 17.04 6.26 20.71
C ALA A 181 16.13 5.38 21.58
N SER A 182 16.30 5.48 22.90
CA SER A 182 15.38 4.89 23.87
C SER A 182 14.95 5.94 24.89
N SER A 183 13.73 5.83 25.43
CA SER A 183 13.26 6.67 26.54
C SER A 183 12.61 5.83 27.62
N SER A 184 12.67 6.34 28.85
CA SER A 184 11.91 5.77 29.96
C SER A 184 10.41 6.10 29.88
N HIS A 185 10.04 7.09 29.07
CA HIS A 185 8.67 7.50 28.83
C HIS A 185 8.53 8.20 27.47
N LEU A 186 7.63 7.66 26.63
CA LEU A 186 7.23 8.25 25.36
C LEU A 186 5.77 8.68 25.46
N TRP A 187 5.45 9.90 25.05
CA TRP A 187 4.05 10.33 24.97
C TRP A 187 3.35 9.56 23.84
N HIS A 188 2.07 9.23 23.99
CA HIS A 188 1.39 8.30 23.07
C HIS A 188 1.25 8.78 21.61
N LEU A 189 1.49 10.07 21.31
CA LEU A 189 1.57 10.57 19.93
C LEU A 189 3.01 10.91 19.50
N ASP A 190 4.01 10.51 20.29
CA ASP A 190 5.41 10.72 19.98
C ASP A 190 6.05 9.40 19.54
N SER A 191 7.11 9.49 18.74
CA SER A 191 7.86 8.34 18.23
C SER A 191 9.36 8.56 18.39
N HIS A 192 10.09 7.48 18.72
CA HIS A 192 11.55 7.49 18.69
C HIS A 192 12.13 7.68 17.29
N GLU A 193 11.37 7.31 16.25
CA GLU A 193 11.77 7.52 14.86
C GLU A 193 11.95 9.02 14.54
N ALA A 194 11.18 9.89 15.21
CA ALA A 194 11.25 11.34 15.02
C ALA A 194 12.58 11.98 15.47
N LEU A 195 13.42 11.25 16.22
CA LEU A 195 14.75 11.74 16.62
C LEU A 195 15.81 11.55 15.53
N ALA A 196 15.56 10.63 14.59
CA ALA A 196 16.52 10.15 13.60
C ALA A 196 15.97 10.25 12.16
N ASP A 197 14.77 10.78 11.97
CA ASP A 197 14.12 10.84 10.65
C ASP A 197 14.66 11.96 9.75
N GLY A 198 15.31 12.99 10.32
CA GLY A 198 15.87 14.13 9.60
C GLY A 198 14.83 15.15 9.13
N GLU A 199 13.56 14.98 9.52
CA GLU A 199 12.45 15.84 9.11
C GLU A 199 12.40 17.11 9.98
N LEU A 200 12.14 18.27 9.35
CA LEU A 200 11.96 19.53 10.06
C LEU A 200 10.50 19.98 9.97
N PRO A 201 9.79 20.17 11.10
CA PRO A 201 8.40 20.58 11.07
C PRO A 201 8.27 21.98 10.47
N ALA A 202 7.25 22.19 9.66
CA ALA A 202 7.01 23.50 9.02
C ALA A 202 6.73 24.61 10.07
N ASN A 203 6.16 24.23 11.22
CA ASN A 203 5.93 25.11 12.37
C ASN A 203 5.69 24.29 13.66
N SER A 204 5.60 24.95 14.81
CA SER A 204 5.42 24.29 16.11
C SER A 204 4.06 23.61 16.32
N ARG A 205 3.13 23.72 15.38
CA ARG A 205 1.83 23.05 15.37
C ARG A 205 1.72 22.03 14.22
N ASP A 206 2.85 21.69 13.62
CA ASP A 206 2.89 20.67 12.59
C ASP A 206 2.62 19.30 13.21
N HIS A 207 1.59 18.63 12.69
CA HIS A 207 1.18 17.28 13.08
C HIS A 207 1.31 16.32 11.88
N SER A 208 1.84 16.75 10.74
CA SER A 208 1.99 15.90 9.54
C SER A 208 3.26 15.06 9.55
N ILE A 209 4.23 15.36 10.41
CA ILE A 209 5.43 14.54 10.61
C ILE A 209 5.43 13.90 12.01
N PRO A 210 6.08 12.73 12.18
CA PRO A 210 6.36 12.18 13.50
C PRO A 210 7.05 13.21 14.40
N ARG A 211 6.77 13.15 15.70
CA ARG A 211 7.34 14.10 16.67
C ARG A 211 7.92 13.38 17.87
N PHE A 212 8.90 14.02 18.50
CA PHE A 212 9.42 13.61 19.79
C PHE A 212 9.47 14.83 20.72
N THR A 213 8.78 14.76 21.85
CA THR A 213 8.75 15.83 22.85
C THR A 213 9.49 15.39 24.11
N TRP A 214 10.46 16.20 24.54
CA TRP A 214 11.13 16.02 25.82
C TRP A 214 10.30 16.64 26.95
N TRP A 215 10.02 15.86 28.00
CA TRP A 215 9.40 16.38 29.22
C TRP A 215 10.05 15.78 30.45
N ASP A 216 10.76 16.62 31.22
CA ASP A 216 11.39 16.20 32.47
C ASP A 216 10.34 15.59 33.41
N ARG A 217 10.56 14.32 33.78
CA ARG A 217 10.01 13.80 35.03
C ARG A 217 11.10 13.88 36.09
N ARG A 218 10.92 14.77 37.07
CA ARG A 218 11.81 14.83 38.25
C ARG A 218 11.91 13.43 38.88
N GLY A 219 13.08 12.81 38.78
CA GLY A 219 13.43 11.59 39.52
C GLY A 219 13.81 10.36 38.70
N SER A 220 13.90 10.42 37.38
CA SER A 220 14.45 9.32 36.55
C SER A 220 15.77 9.72 35.88
N VAL A 221 16.64 8.73 35.65
CA VAL A 221 17.91 8.91 34.91
C VAL A 221 17.57 8.89 33.43
N GLU A 222 17.87 9.98 32.73
CA GLU A 222 17.68 10.11 31.28
C GLU A 222 19.02 9.82 30.59
N GLY A 223 19.08 8.71 29.84
CA GLY A 223 20.23 8.33 29.03
C GLY A 223 20.17 9.05 27.67
N GLY A 224 21.30 9.61 27.25
CA GLY A 224 21.50 10.22 25.92
C GLY A 224 22.22 9.29 24.96
#